data_AF-A0A4Q3UU32-F1
#
_entry.id   AF-A0A4Q3UU32-F1
#
_cell.length_a   1.000
_cell.length_b   1.000
_cell.length_c   1.000
_cell.angle_alpha   90.00
_cell.angle_beta   90.00
_cell.angle_gamma   90.00
#
_symmetry.space_group_name_H-M   'P 1'
#
loop_
_entity.id
_entity.type
_entity.pdbx_description
1 polymer ?
#
loop_
_entity_poly.entity_id
_entity_poly.type
_entity_poly.pdbx_seq_one_letter_code
_entity_poly.pdbx_strand_id
1 'polypeptide(L)'
;IMMDTRDRMEEMGKNIDKNKEFVDDGKSLLHDYITTEELRACTSCNACVEACPVSIDPLGIILQLRRNLVMEESNAPQEWNMMFGNIENNMAPWKFSPDDRDAWVREMQ
;
A
#
# COMPACT_ATOMS: atom_id res chain seq x y z
N ILE A 1 -2.16 4.44 -11.33
CA ILE A 1 -2.31 3.09 -10.72
C ILE A 1 -3.26 2.17 -11.51
N MET A 2 -4.59 2.39 -11.50
CA MET A 2 -5.52 1.47 -12.20
C MET A 2 -5.29 1.43 -13.72
N MET A 3 -5.03 2.59 -14.32
CA MET A 3 -4.72 2.69 -15.74
C MET A 3 -3.38 2.02 -16.06
N ASP A 4 -2.34 2.26 -15.25
CA ASP A 4 -1.04 1.62 -15.45
C ASP A 4 -1.09 0.09 -15.28
N THR A 5 -1.96 -0.39 -14.39
CA THR A 5 -2.22 -1.84 -14.23
C THR A 5 -2.87 -2.41 -15.48
N ARG A 6 -3.87 -1.73 -16.05
CA ARG A 6 -4.47 -2.12 -17.33
C ARG A 6 -3.44 -2.11 -18.44
N ASP A 7 -2.67 -1.03 -18.57
CA ASP A 7 -1.70 -0.87 -19.64
C ASP A 7 -0.61 -1.95 -19.56
N ARG A 8 -0.15 -2.29 -18.34
CA ARG A 8 0.75 -3.42 -18.12
C ARG A 8 0.13 -4.75 -18.52
N MET A 9 -1.12 -5.01 -18.16
CA MET A 9 -1.83 -6.23 -18.57
C MET A 9 -2.00 -6.32 -20.10
N GLU A 10 -2.26 -5.22 -20.79
CA GLU A 10 -2.34 -5.18 -22.26
C GLU A 10 -0.98 -5.48 -22.90
N GLU A 11 0.11 -4.96 -22.36
CA GLU A 11 1.46 -5.25 -22.84
C GLU A 11 1.84 -6.73 -22.63
N MET A 12 1.54 -7.29 -21.46
CA MET A 12 1.72 -8.72 -21.20
C MET A 12 0.87 -9.58 -22.15
N GLY A 13 -0.36 -9.17 -22.44
CA GLY A 13 -1.23 -9.83 -23.42
C GLY A 13 -0.62 -9.86 -24.82
N LYS A 14 -0.13 -8.71 -25.31
CA LYS A 14 0.55 -8.61 -26.62
C LYS A 14 1.82 -9.46 -26.68
N ASN A 15 2.57 -9.55 -25.57
CA ASN A 15 3.75 -10.39 -25.46
C ASN A 15 3.39 -11.88 -25.63
N ILE A 16 2.37 -12.34 -24.89
CA ILE A 16 1.87 -13.73 -24.98
C ILE A 16 1.32 -14.04 -26.38
N ASP A 17 0.55 -13.13 -26.97
CA ASP A 17 -0.04 -13.35 -28.30
C ASP A 17 1.01 -13.53 -29.39
N LYS A 18 2.10 -12.76 -29.30
CA LYS A 18 3.23 -12.77 -30.23
C LYS A 18 4.10 -14.01 -30.06
N ASN A 19 4.45 -14.36 -28.82
CA ASN A 19 5.41 -15.42 -28.52
C ASN A 19 4.76 -16.78 -28.30
N LYS A 20 3.42 -16.84 -28.17
CA LYS A 20 2.61 -18.03 -27.77
C LYS A 20 2.88 -18.55 -26.36
N GLU A 21 3.86 -17.97 -25.68
CA GLU A 21 4.19 -18.19 -24.28
C GLU A 21 4.54 -16.85 -23.63
N PHE A 22 4.47 -16.80 -22.30
CA PHE A 22 4.94 -15.63 -21.57
C PHE A 22 6.47 -15.60 -21.61
N VAL A 23 7.02 -14.55 -22.22
CA VAL A 23 8.45 -14.26 -22.19
C VAL A 23 8.68 -13.08 -21.26
N ASP A 24 9.55 -13.25 -20.27
CA ASP A 24 9.88 -12.18 -19.34
C ASP A 24 10.52 -10.99 -20.07
N ASP A 25 9.92 -9.80 -19.91
CA ASP A 25 10.40 -8.53 -20.48
C ASP A 25 11.23 -7.71 -19.47
N GLY A 26 11.46 -8.26 -18.27
CA GLY A 26 12.25 -7.64 -17.21
C GLY A 26 11.55 -6.45 -16.53
N LYS A 27 10.27 -6.22 -16.81
CA LYS A 27 9.50 -5.11 -16.24
C LYS A 27 8.53 -5.57 -15.17
N SER A 28 8.48 -4.83 -14.07
CA SER A 28 7.53 -5.03 -12.98
C SER A 28 6.44 -3.97 -12.99
N LEU A 29 5.25 -4.31 -12.49
CA LEU A 29 4.20 -3.30 -12.28
C LEU A 29 4.63 -2.23 -11.26
N LEU A 30 5.38 -2.65 -10.24
CA LEU A 30 5.95 -1.80 -9.21
C LEU A 30 7.33 -1.30 -9.65
N HIS A 31 7.63 -0.02 -9.40
CA HIS A 31 8.84 0.72 -9.81
C HIS A 31 8.90 1.15 -11.27
N ASP A 32 8.52 0.31 -12.25
CA ASP A 32 8.57 0.71 -13.68
C ASP A 32 7.34 1.50 -14.15
N TYR A 33 6.15 1.10 -13.67
CA TYR A 33 4.87 1.73 -14.05
C TYR A 33 4.25 2.53 -12.91
N ILE A 34 4.39 2.04 -11.68
CA ILE A 34 3.86 2.68 -10.47
C ILE A 34 5.02 2.99 -9.54
N THR A 35 5.18 4.27 -9.22
CA THR A 35 6.23 4.72 -8.31
C THR A 35 5.85 4.49 -6.84
N THR A 36 6.86 4.35 -5.98
CA THR A 36 6.66 4.23 -4.53
C THR A 36 6.01 5.47 -3.93
N GLU A 37 6.28 6.65 -4.47
CA GLU A 37 5.72 7.92 -4.02
C GLU A 37 4.22 8.01 -4.32
N GLU A 38 3.78 7.60 -5.52
CA GLU A 38 2.36 7.56 -5.86
C GLU A 38 1.56 6.65 -4.92
N LEU A 39 2.14 5.52 -4.50
CA LEU A 39 1.52 4.60 -3.54
C LEU A 39 1.42 5.21 -2.14
N ARG A 40 2.40 6.00 -1.72
CA ARG A 40 2.43 6.67 -0.41
C ARG A 40 1.57 7.93 -0.37
N ALA A 41 1.33 8.58 -1.51
CA ALA A 41 0.43 9.72 -1.63
C ALA A 41 -1.05 9.36 -1.37
N CYS A 42 -1.42 8.08 -1.52
CA CYS A 42 -2.77 7.62 -1.20
C CYS A 42 -3.05 7.68 0.31
N THR A 43 -3.97 8.56 0.71
CA THR A 43 -4.42 8.74 2.10
C THR A 43 -5.50 7.75 2.53
N SER A 44 -5.85 6.76 1.69
CA SER A 44 -6.93 5.79 1.95
C SER A 44 -8.30 6.43 2.26
N CYS A 45 -8.61 7.58 1.65
CA CYS A 45 -9.86 8.32 1.87
C CYS A 45 -11.13 7.68 1.26
N ASN A 46 -10.99 6.55 0.55
CA ASN A 46 -12.08 5.80 -0.08
C ASN A 46 -12.85 6.51 -1.23
N ALA A 47 -12.55 7.78 -1.53
CA ALA A 47 -13.26 8.56 -2.53
C ALA A 47 -13.27 7.93 -3.94
N CYS A 48 -12.17 7.27 -4.34
CA CYS A 48 -12.08 6.63 -5.66
C CYS A 48 -13.00 5.40 -5.80
N VAL A 49 -13.29 4.71 -4.69
CA VAL A 49 -14.22 3.57 -4.66
C VAL A 49 -15.65 4.08 -4.75
N GLU A 50 -15.98 5.11 -3.97
CA GLU A 50 -17.32 5.71 -3.95
C GLU A 50 -17.71 6.38 -5.27
N ALA A 51 -16.76 7.06 -5.93
CA ALA A 51 -17.00 7.73 -7.20
C ALA A 51 -17.08 6.77 -8.40
N CYS A 52 -16.76 5.48 -8.21
CA CYS A 52 -16.62 4.55 -9.32
C CYS A 52 -17.98 4.15 -9.94
N PRO A 53 -18.23 4.42 -11.23
CA PRO A 53 -19.52 4.12 -11.87
C PRO A 53 -19.78 2.63 -12.10
N VAL A 54 -18.73 1.81 -12.07
CA VAL A 54 -18.80 0.35 -12.31
C VAL A 54 -18.49 -0.47 -11.07
N SER A 55 -18.44 0.17 -9.89
CA SER A 55 -18.28 -0.49 -8.59
C SER A 55 -17.03 -1.38 -8.48
N ILE A 56 -15.90 -0.95 -9.06
CA ILE A 56 -14.60 -1.57 -8.79
C ILE A 56 -13.96 -0.97 -7.54
N ASP A 57 -12.95 -1.66 -7.00
CA ASP A 57 -12.17 -1.22 -5.85
C ASP A 57 -10.72 -0.85 -6.25
N PRO A 58 -10.46 0.41 -6.66
CA PRO A 58 -9.10 0.89 -6.88
C PRO A 58 -8.24 0.88 -5.62
N LEU A 59 -8.83 1.10 -4.45
CA LEU A 59 -8.10 1.19 -3.18
C LEU A 59 -7.49 -0.16 -2.81
N GLY A 60 -8.20 -1.27 -3.08
CA GLY A 60 -7.73 -2.63 -2.85
C GLY A 60 -6.37 -2.93 -3.49
N ILE A 61 -6.20 -2.61 -4.80
CA ILE A 61 -4.91 -2.78 -5.50
C ILE A 61 -3.81 -1.94 -4.85
N ILE A 62 -4.09 -0.69 -4.50
CA ILE A 62 -3.11 0.21 -3.87
C ILE A 62 -2.62 -0.38 -2.54
N LEU A 63 -3.54 -0.91 -1.73
CA LEU A 63 -3.20 -1.53 -0.45
C LEU A 63 -2.36 -2.80 -0.62
N GLN A 64 -2.62 -3.63 -1.64
CA GLN A 64 -1.79 -4.80 -1.90
C GLN A 64 -0.37 -4.42 -2.35
N LEU A 65 -0.23 -3.41 -3.21
CA LEU A 65 1.09 -2.91 -3.63
C LEU A 65 1.87 -2.32 -2.44
N ARG A 66 1.21 -1.55 -1.57
CA ARG A 66 1.82 -1.06 -0.31
C ARG A 66 2.24 -2.20 0.61
N ARG A 67 1.43 -3.27 0.70
CA ARG A 67 1.76 -4.45 1.50
C ARG A 67 2.99 -5.18 0.96
N ASN A 68 3.08 -5.36 -0.35
CA ASN A 68 4.24 -5.96 -1.00
C ASN A 68 5.53 -5.14 -0.74
N LEU A 69 5.47 -3.81 -0.86
CA LEU A 69 6.59 -2.93 -0.52
C LEU A 69 7.11 -3.15 0.91
N VAL A 70 6.21 -3.31 1.89
CA VAL A 70 6.62 -3.47 3.29
C VAL A 70 7.08 -4.90 3.59
N MET A 71 6.31 -5.91 3.17
CA MET A 71 6.52 -7.29 3.59
C MET A 71 7.56 -8.03 2.76
N GLU A 72 7.66 -7.75 1.46
CA GLU A 72 8.58 -8.45 0.56
C GLU A 72 9.85 -7.62 0.30
N GLU A 73 9.71 -6.31 0.06
CA GLU A 73 10.87 -5.45 -0.24
C GLU A 73 11.48 -4.78 1.00
N SER A 74 10.87 -4.92 2.18
CA SER A 74 11.30 -4.22 3.41
C SER A 74 11.38 -2.68 3.23
N ASN A 75 10.60 -2.12 2.31
CA ASN A 75 10.62 -0.72 1.91
C ASN A 75 9.55 0.09 2.65
N ALA A 76 9.72 0.20 3.97
CA ALA A 76 8.89 1.04 4.83
C ALA A 76 9.63 2.34 5.22
N PRO A 77 8.94 3.50 5.26
CA PRO A 77 9.47 4.72 5.87
C PRO A 77 9.95 4.49 7.31
N GLN A 78 10.98 5.21 7.73
CA GLN A 78 11.58 5.03 9.05
C GLN A 78 10.57 5.28 10.19
N GLU A 79 9.66 6.23 9.99
CA GLU A 79 8.57 6.55 10.91
C GLU A 79 7.61 5.36 11.08
N TRP A 80 7.33 4.62 10.01
CA TRP A 80 6.46 3.44 10.06
C TRP A 80 7.17 2.27 10.74
N ASN A 81 8.47 2.10 10.51
CA ASN A 81 9.25 1.08 11.22
C ASN A 81 9.26 1.31 12.74
N MET A 82 9.40 2.57 13.18
CA MET A 82 9.26 2.91 14.60
C MET A 82 7.86 2.58 15.12
N MET A 83 6.81 2.90 14.34
CA MET A 83 5.43 2.57 14.69
C MET A 83 5.23 1.04 14.81
N PHE A 84 5.72 0.24 13.87
CA PHE A 84 5.59 -1.22 13.90
C PHE A 84 6.25 -1.81 15.14
N GLY A 85 7.47 -1.37 15.48
CA GLY A 85 8.15 -1.80 16.70
C GLY A 85 7.40 -1.40 17.98
N ASN A 86 6.79 -0.20 18.02
CA ASN A 86 5.98 0.20 19.17
C ASN A 86 4.71 -0.65 19.32
N ILE A 87 4.03 -0.98 18.20
CA ILE A 87 2.84 -1.83 18.22
C ILE A 87 3.19 -3.23 18.73
N GLU A 88 4.29 -3.81 18.27
CA GLU A 88 4.72 -5.14 18.68
C GLU A 88 5.07 -5.22 20.17
N ASN A 89 5.79 -4.21 20.70
CA ASN A 89 6.28 -4.24 22.07
C ASN A 89 5.29 -3.68 23.11
N ASN A 90 4.52 -2.65 22.75
CA ASN A 90 3.68 -1.89 23.69
C ASN A 90 2.18 -1.95 23.35
N MET A 91 1.79 -2.63 22.28
CA MET A 91 0.40 -2.65 21.77
C MET A 91 -0.16 -1.25 21.47
N ALA A 92 0.72 -0.28 21.25
CA ALA A 92 0.38 1.11 20.96
C ALA A 92 1.30 1.66 19.87
N PRO A 93 0.78 2.38 18.85
CA PRO A 93 1.60 3.00 17.80
C PRO A 93 2.59 4.04 18.33
N TRP A 94 2.20 4.70 19.41
CA TRP A 94 2.94 5.74 20.10
C TRP A 94 3.52 5.14 21.38
N LYS A 95 4.79 5.45 21.68
CA LYS A 95 5.54 4.89 22.81
C LYS A 95 5.12 5.48 24.16
N PHE A 96 3.81 5.59 24.42
CA PHE A 96 3.27 6.02 25.70
C PHE A 96 3.24 4.84 26.68
N SER A 97 3.42 5.13 27.97
CA SER A 97 3.26 4.12 29.01
C SER A 97 1.78 3.71 29.09
N PRO A 98 1.46 2.41 29.26
CA PRO A 98 0.10 1.99 29.56
C PRO A 98 -0.51 2.72 30.77
N ASP A 99 0.31 3.05 31.78
CA ASP A 99 -0.13 3.78 32.98
C ASP A 99 -0.58 5.22 32.70
N ASP A 100 0.01 5.85 31.67
CA ASP A 100 -0.34 7.20 31.23
C ASP A 100 -1.64 7.22 30.42
N ARG A 101 -2.09 6.06 29.91
CA ARG A 101 -3.31 5.94 29.11
C ARG A 101 -4.56 6.40 29.87
N ASP A 102 -4.61 6.17 31.18
CA ASP A 102 -5.75 6.52 32.02
C ASP A 102 -5.55 7.84 32.79
N ALA A 103 -4.41 8.52 32.61
CA ALA A 103 -4.10 9.76 33.30
C ALA A 103 -5.13 10.87 33.00
N TRP A 104 -5.61 10.96 31.75
CA TRP A 104 -6.62 11.95 31.33
C TRP A 104 -7.93 11.84 32.12
N VAL A 105 -8.30 10.64 32.62
CA VAL A 105 -9.51 10.44 33.43
C VAL A 105 -9.41 11.18 34.77
N ARG A 106 -8.20 11.22 35.36
CA ARG A 106 -7.95 11.92 36.63
C ARG A 106 -7.87 13.43 36.46
N GLU A 107 -7.46 13.91 35.30
CA GLU A 107 -7.34 15.35 34.99
C GLU A 107 -8.69 16.01 34.65
N MET A 108 -9.70 15.22 34.24
CA MET A 108 -11.05 15.70 33.91
C MET A 108 -12.02 15.71 35.11
N GLN A 109 -11.55 15.37 36.31
CA GLN A 109 -12.36 15.25 37.54
C GLN A 109 -12.11 16.43 38.49
#